data_AF-A0A2V6KI23-F1
#
_entry.id   AF-A0A2V6KI23-F1
#
_cell.length_a   1.000
_cell.length_b   1.000
_cell.length_c   1.000
_cell.angle_alpha   90.00
_cell.angle_beta   90.00
_cell.angle_gamma   90.00
#
_symmetry.space_group_name_H-M   'P 1'
#
loop_
_entity.id
_entity.type
_entity.pdbx_description
1 polymer ?
#
loop_
_entity_poly.entity_id
_entity_poly.type
_entity_poly.pdbx_seq_one_letter_code
_entity_poly.pdbx_strand_id
1 'polypeptide(L)'
;MNMLAPLPAPRWNKEAAAHLLNRATFGATPTEIESAQKKGLAAMVRELVDIRSDAGNVSPPTWAKPRDIRAARMAIKAAKERGENFRETARQFRMMEGDEVLDLRRWWLERMMNSPTPLLEKMTFFWHGHFATSVQKVKDGYWMWLQNDTLRRNALGNFGTLVKAISRDPAMMTYLDLQQSRKEHPNENWARELMELFTVGIGTGST
;
A
#
# COMPACT_ATOMS: atom_id res chain seq x y z
N MET A 1 -19.62 14.33 26.94
CA MET A 1 -19.94 14.51 25.50
C MET A 1 -19.44 13.26 24.79
N ASN A 2 -20.33 12.44 24.22
CA ASN A 2 -19.91 11.20 23.57
C ASN A 2 -19.21 11.54 22.25
N MET A 3 -17.89 11.39 22.18
CA MET A 3 -17.09 11.76 21.00
C MET A 3 -17.41 10.94 19.75
N LEU A 4 -18.17 9.86 19.89
CA LEU A 4 -18.57 8.97 18.81
C LEU A 4 -19.99 9.23 18.28
N ALA A 5 -20.69 10.24 18.80
CA ALA A 5 -22.02 10.59 18.30
C ALA A 5 -21.91 11.23 16.89
N PRO A 6 -22.78 10.84 15.93
CA PRO A 6 -22.82 11.47 14.61
C PRO A 6 -23.06 12.98 14.71
N LEU A 7 -22.49 13.74 13.78
CA LEU A 7 -22.75 15.17 13.69
C LEU A 7 -24.26 15.41 13.45
N PRO A 8 -24.96 16.20 14.30
CA PRO A 8 -26.38 16.48 14.11
C PRO A 8 -26.65 17.14 12.77
N ALA A 9 -27.78 16.80 12.13
CA ALA A 9 -28.16 17.36 10.82
C ALA A 9 -28.11 18.91 10.74
N PRO A 10 -28.54 19.68 11.76
CA PRO A 10 -28.43 21.15 11.72
C PRO A 10 -27.00 21.69 11.69
N ARG A 11 -26.00 20.88 12.09
CA ARG A 11 -24.58 21.25 12.06
C ARG A 11 -23.90 20.83 10.75
N TRP A 12 -24.61 20.19 9.84
CA TRP A 12 -24.11 19.87 8.51
C TRP A 12 -24.18 21.11 7.61
N ASN A 13 -23.04 21.77 7.43
CA ASN A 13 -22.87 22.96 6.61
C ASN A 13 -21.69 22.81 5.62
N LYS A 14 -21.36 23.87 4.87
CA LYS A 14 -20.29 23.85 3.87
C LYS A 14 -18.94 23.53 4.51
N GLU A 15 -18.66 24.05 5.70
CA GLU A 15 -17.42 23.82 6.44
C GLU A 15 -17.30 22.37 6.92
N ALA A 16 -18.39 21.78 7.43
CA ALA A 16 -18.43 20.38 7.82
C ALA A 16 -18.25 19.44 6.61
N ALA A 17 -18.86 19.77 5.47
CA ALA A 17 -18.67 19.02 4.23
C ALA A 17 -17.23 19.11 3.72
N ALA A 18 -16.64 20.31 3.72
CA ALA A 18 -15.24 20.50 3.37
C ALA A 18 -14.30 19.72 4.30
N HIS A 19 -14.57 19.75 5.62
CA HIS A 19 -13.79 19.01 6.59
C HIS A 19 -13.84 17.50 6.32
N LEU A 20 -15.04 16.93 6.11
CA LEU A 20 -15.19 15.51 5.76
C LEU A 20 -14.37 15.16 4.52
N LEU A 21 -14.54 15.90 3.43
CA LEU A 21 -13.84 15.61 2.18
C LEU A 21 -12.32 15.76 2.32
N ASN A 22 -11.82 16.79 3.00
CA ASN A 22 -10.38 16.95 3.24
C ASN A 22 -9.75 15.78 4.02
N ARG A 23 -10.54 15.12 4.87
CA ARG A 23 -10.10 13.92 5.60
C ARG A 23 -10.22 12.64 4.76
N ALA A 24 -11.27 12.54 3.95
CA ALA A 24 -11.60 11.36 3.17
C ALA A 24 -10.99 11.31 1.76
N THR A 25 -10.50 12.44 1.24
CA THR A 25 -9.98 12.57 -0.14
C THR A 25 -8.59 13.23 -0.16
N PHE A 26 -8.04 13.45 -1.36
CA PHE A 26 -6.78 14.18 -1.57
C PHE A 26 -6.99 15.68 -1.84
N GLY A 27 -8.09 16.22 -1.33
CA GLY A 27 -8.55 17.58 -1.59
C GLY A 27 -9.89 17.54 -2.31
N ALA A 28 -10.75 18.52 -2.02
CA ALA A 28 -12.02 18.68 -2.70
C ALA A 28 -12.13 20.07 -3.31
N THR A 29 -12.65 20.14 -4.51
CA THR A 29 -12.99 21.37 -5.20
C THR A 29 -14.19 22.05 -4.54
N PRO A 30 -14.36 23.38 -4.71
CA PRO A 30 -15.55 24.08 -4.22
C PRO A 30 -16.87 23.44 -4.68
N THR A 31 -16.92 22.95 -5.92
CA THR A 31 -18.09 22.28 -6.50
C THR A 31 -18.40 20.94 -5.81
N GLU A 32 -17.39 20.13 -5.50
CA GLU A 32 -17.58 18.87 -4.76
C GLU A 32 -18.05 19.12 -3.33
N ILE A 33 -17.54 20.15 -2.67
CA ILE A 33 -17.96 20.54 -1.32
C ILE A 33 -19.45 20.93 -1.31
N GLU A 34 -19.88 21.74 -2.27
CA GLU A 34 -21.28 22.15 -2.39
C GLU A 34 -22.20 20.97 -2.72
N SER A 35 -21.74 20.06 -3.58
CA SER A 35 -22.44 18.81 -3.88
C SER A 35 -22.60 17.95 -2.64
N ALA A 36 -21.52 17.74 -1.87
CA ALA A 36 -21.54 16.99 -0.62
C ALA A 36 -22.46 17.63 0.43
N GLN A 37 -22.43 18.96 0.58
CA GLN A 37 -23.33 19.68 1.47
C GLN A 37 -24.80 19.38 1.12
N LYS A 38 -25.18 19.54 -0.16
CA LYS A 38 -26.55 19.29 -0.63
C LYS A 38 -26.97 17.83 -0.48
N LYS A 39 -26.03 16.89 -0.67
CA LYS A 39 -26.25 15.45 -0.52
C LYS A 39 -26.57 15.04 0.92
N GLY A 40 -26.03 15.78 1.90
CA GLY A 40 -26.21 15.49 3.32
C GLY A 40 -25.18 14.50 3.86
N LEU A 41 -24.90 14.59 5.16
CA LEU A 41 -23.86 13.80 5.83
C LEU A 41 -24.02 12.28 5.61
N ALA A 42 -25.21 11.75 5.89
CA ALA A 42 -25.43 10.30 5.88
C ALA A 42 -25.24 9.70 4.48
N ALA A 43 -25.77 10.36 3.44
CA ALA A 43 -25.61 9.91 2.06
C ALA A 43 -24.16 10.07 1.57
N MET A 44 -23.48 11.16 1.95
CA MET A 44 -22.07 11.35 1.60
C MET A 44 -21.15 10.32 2.27
N VAL A 45 -21.37 10.02 3.56
CA VAL A 45 -20.62 8.96 4.25
C VAL A 45 -20.86 7.62 3.58
N ARG A 46 -22.12 7.29 3.27
CA ARG A 46 -22.47 6.04 2.57
C ARG A 46 -21.70 5.91 1.25
N GLU A 47 -21.67 6.95 0.43
CA GLU A 47 -20.93 6.95 -0.84
C GLU A 47 -19.43 6.74 -0.67
N LEU A 48 -18.83 7.27 0.41
CA LEU A 48 -17.40 7.10 0.68
C LEU A 48 -17.07 5.67 1.13
N VAL A 49 -17.94 5.04 1.94
CA VAL A 49 -17.64 3.76 2.59
C VAL A 49 -18.20 2.54 1.84
N ASP A 50 -19.38 2.68 1.23
CA ASP A 50 -20.05 1.60 0.49
C ASP A 50 -19.57 1.61 -0.97
N ILE A 51 -18.27 1.38 -1.14
CA ILE A 51 -17.67 1.21 -2.46
C ILE A 51 -18.09 -0.14 -3.06
N ARG A 52 -18.11 -0.21 -4.39
CA ARG A 52 -18.29 -1.48 -5.09
C ARG A 52 -17.23 -2.49 -4.66
N SER A 53 -17.60 -3.76 -4.55
CA SER A 53 -16.71 -4.86 -4.18
C SER A 53 -15.50 -5.01 -5.10
N ASP A 54 -15.61 -4.55 -6.34
CA ASP A 54 -14.55 -4.56 -7.35
C ASP A 54 -13.76 -3.25 -7.45
N ALA A 55 -14.05 -2.24 -6.62
CA ALA A 55 -13.34 -0.95 -6.66
C ALA A 55 -11.83 -1.09 -6.38
N GLY A 56 -11.44 -2.14 -5.62
CA GLY A 56 -10.03 -2.50 -5.40
C GLY A 56 -9.40 -3.30 -6.54
N ASN A 57 -10.16 -3.78 -7.52
CA ASN A 57 -9.65 -4.53 -8.66
C ASN A 57 -9.19 -3.56 -9.76
N VAL A 58 -7.97 -3.08 -9.62
CA VAL A 58 -7.40 -2.08 -10.51
C VAL A 58 -6.43 -2.73 -11.48
N SER A 59 -6.50 -2.34 -12.75
CA SER A 59 -5.53 -2.76 -13.76
C SER A 59 -4.09 -2.40 -13.34
N PRO A 60 -3.18 -3.38 -13.28
CA PRO A 60 -1.77 -3.13 -12.99
C PRO A 60 -1.11 -2.28 -14.10
N PRO A 61 0.02 -1.61 -13.80
CA PRO A 61 0.97 -1.19 -14.83
C PRO A 61 1.35 -2.39 -15.70
N THR A 62 1.59 -2.17 -17.00
CA THR A 62 1.83 -3.26 -17.97
C THR A 62 3.05 -4.12 -17.66
N TRP A 63 4.05 -3.55 -16.96
CA TRP A 63 5.26 -4.22 -16.51
C TRP A 63 5.08 -5.03 -15.22
N ALA A 64 4.01 -4.79 -14.44
CA ALA A 64 3.82 -5.41 -13.12
C ALA A 64 3.34 -6.86 -13.26
N LYS A 65 4.28 -7.75 -13.57
CA LYS A 65 4.08 -9.18 -13.73
C LYS A 65 5.05 -9.97 -12.84
N PRO A 66 4.64 -11.15 -12.31
CA PRO A 66 5.55 -12.02 -11.57
C PRO A 66 6.81 -12.33 -12.36
N ARG A 67 7.97 -12.26 -11.70
CA ARG A 67 9.28 -12.60 -12.27
C ARG A 67 10.23 -13.08 -11.20
N ASP A 68 11.25 -13.83 -11.60
CA ASP A 68 12.32 -14.29 -10.72
C ASP A 68 13.51 -13.33 -10.75
N ILE A 69 13.41 -12.23 -9.98
CA ILE A 69 14.51 -11.27 -9.82
C ILE A 69 15.74 -11.91 -9.18
N ARG A 70 15.55 -12.92 -8.32
CA ARG A 70 16.67 -13.60 -7.65
C ARG A 70 17.50 -14.37 -8.66
N ALA A 71 16.87 -15.12 -9.55
CA ALA A 71 17.56 -15.81 -10.64
C ALA A 71 18.30 -14.83 -11.56
N ALA A 72 17.66 -13.71 -11.93
CA ALA A 72 18.30 -12.67 -12.75
C ALA A 72 19.58 -12.11 -12.09
N ARG A 73 19.51 -11.81 -10.78
CA ARG A 73 20.67 -11.35 -10.01
C ARG A 73 21.77 -12.41 -9.88
N MET A 74 21.41 -13.68 -9.67
CA MET A 74 22.38 -14.77 -9.60
C MET A 74 23.09 -14.98 -10.94
N ALA A 75 22.37 -14.87 -12.05
CA ALA A 75 22.97 -14.96 -13.38
C ALA A 75 24.01 -13.84 -13.61
N ILE A 76 23.67 -12.60 -13.26
CA ILE A 76 24.61 -11.46 -13.33
C ILE A 76 25.84 -11.69 -12.43
N LYS A 77 25.63 -12.19 -11.21
CA LYS A 77 26.72 -12.50 -10.28
C LYS A 77 27.65 -13.59 -10.83
N ALA A 78 27.09 -14.68 -11.36
CA ALA A 78 27.86 -15.78 -11.91
C ALA A 78 28.65 -15.36 -13.17
N ALA A 79 28.05 -14.54 -14.04
CA ALA A 79 28.76 -13.96 -15.19
C ALA A 79 29.96 -13.09 -14.75
N LYS A 80 29.79 -12.30 -13.68
CA LYS A 80 30.89 -11.54 -13.08
C LYS A 80 32.01 -12.43 -12.55
N GLU A 81 31.67 -13.53 -11.86
CA GLU A 81 32.65 -14.49 -11.32
C GLU A 81 33.41 -15.23 -12.43
N ARG A 82 32.77 -15.50 -13.57
CA ARG A 82 33.40 -16.09 -14.77
C ARG A 82 34.20 -15.10 -15.61
N GLY A 83 34.20 -13.81 -15.27
CA GLY A 83 34.87 -12.76 -16.05
C GLY A 83 34.18 -12.42 -17.38
N GLU A 84 32.92 -12.82 -17.56
CA GLU A 84 32.11 -12.49 -18.73
C GLU A 84 31.67 -11.02 -18.71
N ASN A 85 31.24 -10.49 -19.86
CA ASN A 85 30.71 -9.13 -19.93
C ASN A 85 29.32 -9.03 -19.26
N PHE A 86 29.30 -8.78 -17.95
CA PHE A 86 28.07 -8.61 -17.17
C PHE A 86 27.60 -7.16 -17.04
N ARG A 87 28.43 -6.18 -17.42
CA ARG A 87 28.24 -4.75 -17.08
C ARG A 87 27.00 -4.17 -17.73
N GLU A 88 26.78 -4.48 -19.01
CA GLU A 88 25.63 -3.98 -19.77
C GLU A 88 24.33 -4.61 -19.25
N THR A 89 24.29 -5.94 -19.05
CA THR A 89 23.15 -6.64 -18.45
C THR A 89 22.81 -6.09 -17.06
N ALA A 90 23.81 -5.87 -16.22
CA ALA A 90 23.61 -5.30 -14.88
C ALA A 90 23.11 -3.84 -14.92
N ARG A 91 23.55 -3.06 -15.91
CA ARG A 91 23.07 -1.69 -16.11
C ARG A 91 21.62 -1.68 -16.57
N GLN A 92 21.27 -2.47 -17.57
CA GLN A 92 19.90 -2.61 -18.07
C GLN A 92 18.95 -3.06 -16.97
N PHE A 93 19.36 -4.04 -16.16
CA PHE A 93 18.57 -4.51 -15.02
C PHE A 93 18.30 -3.40 -13.99
N ARG A 94 19.33 -2.63 -13.61
CA ARG A 94 19.17 -1.49 -12.69
C ARG A 94 18.30 -0.37 -13.26
N MET A 95 18.42 -0.10 -14.56
CA MET A 95 17.59 0.91 -15.23
C MET A 95 16.12 0.48 -15.21
N MET A 96 15.84 -0.77 -15.59
CA MET A 96 14.50 -1.35 -15.49
C MET A 96 13.93 -1.25 -14.07
N GLU A 97 14.69 -1.64 -13.04
CA GLU A 97 14.24 -1.50 -11.64
C GLU A 97 13.91 -0.04 -11.27
N GLY A 98 14.72 0.92 -11.74
CA GLY A 98 14.47 2.35 -11.52
C GLY A 98 13.22 2.86 -12.23
N ASP A 99 13.06 2.50 -13.50
CA ASP A 99 11.95 2.92 -14.36
C ASP A 99 10.60 2.43 -13.81
N GLU A 100 10.55 1.18 -13.34
CA GLU A 100 9.35 0.59 -12.75
C GLU A 100 8.94 1.29 -11.46
N VAL A 101 9.91 1.67 -10.61
CA VAL A 101 9.62 2.40 -9.37
C VAL A 101 9.09 3.79 -9.65
N LEU A 102 9.65 4.48 -10.65
CA LEU A 102 9.17 5.78 -11.08
C LEU A 102 7.76 5.69 -11.69
N ASP A 103 7.53 4.69 -12.53
CA ASP A 103 6.22 4.46 -13.16
C ASP A 103 5.16 4.04 -12.14
N LEU A 104 5.50 3.20 -11.15
CA LEU A 104 4.60 2.86 -10.05
C LEU A 104 4.13 4.09 -9.27
N ARG A 105 5.04 5.03 -9.01
CA ARG A 105 4.71 6.30 -8.34
C ARG A 105 3.76 7.13 -9.18
N ARG A 106 4.04 7.27 -10.48
CA ARG A 106 3.18 8.00 -11.42
C ARG A 106 1.79 7.38 -11.47
N TRP A 107 1.72 6.07 -11.72
CA TRP A 107 0.47 5.31 -11.78
C TRP A 107 -0.37 5.51 -10.52
N TRP A 108 0.24 5.44 -9.32
CA TRP A 108 -0.52 5.61 -8.10
C TRP A 108 -0.97 7.06 -7.86
N LEU A 109 -0.14 8.06 -8.19
CA LEU A 109 -0.52 9.47 -8.11
C LEU A 109 -1.70 9.78 -9.02
N GLU A 110 -1.68 9.29 -10.26
CA GLU A 110 -2.81 9.44 -11.20
C GLU A 110 -4.09 8.86 -10.62
N ARG A 111 -4.01 7.75 -9.88
CA ARG A 111 -5.16 7.19 -9.17
C ARG A 111 -5.63 8.05 -8.01
N MET A 112 -4.71 8.55 -7.18
CA MET A 112 -5.09 9.44 -6.06
C MET A 112 -5.82 10.69 -6.56
N MET A 113 -5.49 11.16 -7.76
CA MET A 113 -6.10 12.34 -8.37
C MET A 113 -7.45 12.05 -9.04
N ASN A 114 -7.59 10.89 -9.70
CA ASN A 114 -8.71 10.65 -10.63
C ASN A 114 -9.66 9.51 -10.22
N SER A 115 -9.39 8.80 -9.13
CA SER A 115 -10.21 7.66 -8.72
C SER A 115 -11.61 8.09 -8.29
N PRO A 116 -12.68 7.38 -8.72
CA PRO A 116 -14.04 7.62 -8.22
C PRO A 116 -14.24 7.16 -6.77
N THR A 117 -13.26 6.46 -6.18
CA THR A 117 -13.29 6.00 -4.79
C THR A 117 -12.13 6.62 -4.00
N PRO A 118 -12.19 7.92 -3.68
CA PRO A 118 -11.06 8.64 -3.08
C PRO A 118 -10.72 8.13 -1.67
N LEU A 119 -11.72 7.72 -0.88
CA LEU A 119 -11.48 7.15 0.45
C LEU A 119 -10.64 5.86 0.37
N LEU A 120 -10.86 5.03 -0.65
CA LEU A 120 -10.10 3.81 -0.85
C LEU A 120 -8.61 4.12 -1.06
N GLU A 121 -8.27 5.07 -1.92
CA GLU A 121 -6.87 5.46 -2.16
C GLU A 121 -6.27 6.20 -0.95
N LYS A 122 -7.08 7.01 -0.24
CA LYS A 122 -6.66 7.68 1.00
C LYS A 122 -6.26 6.67 2.08
N MET A 123 -7.08 5.65 2.28
CA MET A 123 -6.82 4.57 3.22
C MET A 123 -5.68 3.66 2.75
N THR A 124 -5.56 3.42 1.45
CA THR A 124 -4.39 2.71 0.88
C THR A 124 -3.10 3.46 1.20
N PHE A 125 -3.09 4.80 1.06
CA PHE A 125 -1.94 5.63 1.39
C PHE A 125 -1.62 5.63 2.88
N PHE A 126 -2.66 5.70 3.73
CA PHE A 126 -2.50 5.55 5.18
C PHE A 126 -1.84 4.21 5.54
N TRP A 127 -2.37 3.09 5.01
CA TRP A 127 -1.82 1.77 5.31
C TRP A 127 -0.44 1.53 4.71
N HIS A 128 -0.11 2.17 3.58
CA HIS A 128 1.23 2.16 3.02
C HIS A 128 2.24 2.86 3.95
N GLY A 129 1.82 3.94 4.63
CA GLY A 129 2.62 4.56 5.68
C GLY A 129 2.76 3.70 6.93
N HIS A 130 1.69 2.95 7.28
CA HIS A 130 1.69 2.05 8.42
C HIS A 130 2.55 0.81 8.20
N PHE A 131 2.27 0.02 7.15
CA PHE A 131 3.04 -1.18 6.76
C PHE A 131 4.19 -0.82 5.82
N ALA A 132 5.00 0.17 6.20
CA ALA A 132 6.04 0.71 5.35
C ALA A 132 7.14 -0.32 5.06
N THR A 133 7.51 -0.46 3.79
CA THR A 133 8.70 -1.21 3.35
C THR A 133 9.61 -0.33 2.52
N SER A 134 10.89 -0.73 2.41
CA SER A 134 11.88 0.00 1.62
C SER A 134 12.09 -0.64 0.25
N VAL A 135 11.77 0.10 -0.81
CA VAL A 135 12.13 -0.27 -2.19
C VAL A 135 13.64 -0.50 -2.36
N GLN A 136 14.48 0.18 -1.57
CA GLN A 136 15.93 -0.02 -1.62
C GLN A 136 16.37 -1.36 -1.01
N LYS A 137 15.58 -1.90 -0.07
CA LYS A 137 15.80 -3.23 0.53
C LYS A 137 15.18 -4.33 -0.33
N VAL A 138 13.92 -4.15 -0.74
CA VAL A 138 13.14 -5.10 -1.54
C VAL A 138 13.72 -5.23 -2.95
N LYS A 139 13.97 -4.09 -3.60
CA LYS A 139 14.49 -3.97 -4.97
C LYS A 139 13.68 -4.83 -5.96
N ASP A 140 12.36 -4.75 -5.92
CA ASP A 140 11.50 -5.44 -6.89
C ASP A 140 10.24 -4.59 -7.12
N GLY A 141 10.13 -3.98 -8.30
CA GLY A 141 9.00 -3.13 -8.64
C GLY A 141 7.67 -3.88 -8.60
N TYR A 142 7.65 -5.17 -9.00
CA TYR A 142 6.45 -5.98 -8.98
C TYR A 142 5.98 -6.25 -7.55
N TRP A 143 6.89 -6.56 -6.63
CA TRP A 143 6.54 -6.76 -5.22
C TRP A 143 6.09 -5.46 -4.54
N MET A 144 6.68 -4.32 -4.88
CA MET A 144 6.20 -3.03 -4.37
C MET A 144 4.78 -2.72 -4.85
N TRP A 145 4.48 -3.00 -6.14
CA TRP A 145 3.13 -2.88 -6.68
C TRP A 145 2.16 -3.85 -5.99
N LEU A 146 2.57 -5.12 -5.82
CA LEU A 146 1.73 -6.16 -5.21
C LEU A 146 1.38 -5.82 -3.75
N GLN A 147 2.33 -5.27 -3.00
CA GLN A 147 2.06 -4.78 -1.65
C GLN A 147 1.03 -3.64 -1.69
N ASN A 148 1.22 -2.65 -2.56
CA ASN A 148 0.26 -1.54 -2.72
C ASN A 148 -1.15 -2.04 -3.10
N ASP A 149 -1.24 -3.01 -3.99
CA ASP A 149 -2.49 -3.66 -4.40
C ASP A 149 -3.14 -4.47 -3.26
N THR A 150 -2.33 -5.19 -2.49
CA THR A 150 -2.77 -5.92 -1.28
C THR A 150 -3.36 -4.96 -0.24
N LEU A 151 -2.68 -3.84 0.01
CA LEU A 151 -3.17 -2.78 0.89
C LEU A 151 -4.50 -2.23 0.38
N ARG A 152 -4.61 -1.92 -0.91
CA ARG A 152 -5.83 -1.37 -1.52
C ARG A 152 -7.02 -2.30 -1.37
N ARG A 153 -6.86 -3.58 -1.70
CA ARG A 153 -7.95 -4.58 -1.62
C ARG A 153 -8.48 -4.75 -0.19
N ASN A 154 -7.68 -4.42 0.82
CA ASN A 154 -8.03 -4.58 2.23
C ASN A 154 -8.23 -3.24 2.97
N ALA A 155 -8.13 -2.09 2.28
CA ALA A 155 -7.97 -0.79 2.94
C ALA A 155 -9.17 -0.35 3.78
N LEU A 156 -10.39 -0.75 3.41
CA LEU A 156 -11.64 -0.47 4.13
C LEU A 156 -12.19 -1.70 4.89
N GLY A 157 -11.42 -2.79 4.92
CA GLY A 157 -11.86 -4.08 5.44
C GLY A 157 -11.44 -4.35 6.88
N ASN A 158 -11.42 -5.64 7.23
CA ASN A 158 -11.00 -6.09 8.55
C ASN A 158 -9.48 -5.99 8.71
N PHE A 159 -9.03 -5.36 9.80
CA PHE A 159 -7.61 -5.20 10.10
C PHE A 159 -6.86 -6.54 10.24
N GLY A 160 -7.47 -7.56 10.86
CA GLY A 160 -6.87 -8.89 10.97
C GLY A 160 -6.68 -9.58 9.62
N THR A 161 -7.60 -9.38 8.67
CA THR A 161 -7.43 -9.85 7.28
C THR A 161 -6.28 -9.13 6.59
N LEU A 162 -6.19 -7.80 6.74
CA LEU A 162 -5.09 -7.00 6.20
C LEU A 162 -3.74 -7.45 6.75
N VAL A 163 -3.62 -7.61 8.07
CA VAL A 163 -2.39 -8.09 8.73
C VAL A 163 -2.01 -9.48 8.20
N LYS A 164 -2.96 -10.41 8.08
CA LYS A 164 -2.72 -11.76 7.50
C LYS A 164 -2.28 -11.73 6.04
N ALA A 165 -2.75 -10.75 5.26
CA ALA A 165 -2.34 -10.59 3.88
C ALA A 165 -0.91 -10.03 3.79
N ILE A 166 -0.59 -8.99 4.56
CA ILE A 166 0.77 -8.44 4.68
C ILE A 166 1.75 -9.45 5.27
N SER A 167 1.27 -10.34 6.14
CA SER A 167 2.02 -11.47 6.67
C SER A 167 2.53 -12.43 5.58
N ARG A 168 1.96 -12.39 4.37
CA ARG A 168 2.34 -13.24 3.23
C ARG A 168 2.92 -12.44 2.07
N ASP A 169 3.09 -11.14 2.26
CA ASP A 169 3.54 -10.23 1.22
C ASP A 169 5.06 -10.32 1.01
N PRO A 170 5.54 -10.54 -0.23
CA PRO A 170 6.95 -10.78 -0.49
C PRO A 170 7.85 -9.55 -0.22
N ALA A 171 7.31 -8.33 -0.36
CA ALA A 171 8.04 -7.12 0.00
C ALA A 171 8.26 -7.05 1.52
N MET A 172 7.22 -7.34 2.32
CA MET A 172 7.31 -7.40 3.79
C MET A 172 8.24 -8.51 4.26
N MET A 173 8.17 -9.71 3.65
CA MET A 173 9.07 -10.82 3.96
C MET A 173 10.54 -10.49 3.70
N THR A 174 10.82 -9.77 2.61
CA THR A 174 12.18 -9.30 2.32
C THR A 174 12.60 -8.18 3.26
N TYR A 175 11.66 -7.30 3.63
CA TYR A 175 11.92 -6.17 4.50
C TYR A 175 12.26 -6.58 5.95
N LEU A 176 11.63 -7.63 6.47
CA LEU A 176 11.88 -8.19 7.81
C LEU A 176 12.81 -9.43 7.78
N ASP A 177 13.61 -9.57 6.72
CA ASP A 177 14.66 -10.60 6.58
C ASP A 177 14.18 -12.07 6.76
N LEU A 178 12.91 -12.37 6.47
CA LEU A 178 12.37 -13.74 6.56
C LEU A 178 13.09 -14.72 5.61
N GLN A 179 13.70 -14.22 4.53
CA GLN A 179 14.49 -15.03 3.60
C GLN A 179 15.69 -15.72 4.26
N GLN A 180 16.09 -15.31 5.48
CA GLN A 180 17.16 -15.94 6.25
C GLN A 180 16.67 -17.15 7.07
N SER A 181 15.36 -17.41 7.13
CA SER A 181 14.77 -18.54 7.85
C SER A 181 15.18 -19.87 7.24
N ARG A 182 15.61 -20.82 8.08
CA ARG A 182 15.93 -22.21 7.66
C ARG A 182 14.93 -23.18 8.28
N LYS A 183 14.70 -24.32 7.63
CA LYS A 183 13.78 -25.36 8.14
C LYS A 183 14.14 -25.84 9.55
N GLU A 184 15.44 -25.87 9.86
CA GLU A 184 15.98 -26.29 11.16
C GLU A 184 15.94 -25.17 12.22
N HIS A 185 15.85 -23.90 11.78
CA HIS A 185 15.78 -22.72 12.65
C HIS A 185 14.78 -21.71 12.06
N PRO A 186 13.47 -21.90 12.33
CA PRO A 186 12.44 -20.95 11.91
C PRO A 186 12.74 -19.56 12.45
N ASN A 187 12.65 -18.55 11.60
CA ASN A 187 12.88 -17.16 12.01
C ASN A 187 11.64 -16.62 12.75
N GLU A 188 11.58 -16.87 14.07
CA GLU A 188 10.54 -16.36 14.97
C GLU A 188 10.54 -14.83 15.06
N ASN A 189 11.67 -14.17 14.72
CA ASN A 189 11.75 -12.71 14.71
C ASN A 189 10.79 -12.11 13.69
N TRP A 190 10.46 -12.79 12.60
CA TRP A 190 9.55 -12.21 11.61
C TRP A 190 8.14 -11.98 12.18
N ALA A 191 7.57 -12.99 12.85
CA ALA A 191 6.23 -12.87 13.42
C ALA A 191 6.23 -11.87 14.57
N ARG A 192 7.29 -11.89 15.39
CA ARG A 192 7.50 -10.94 16.48
C ARG A 192 7.63 -9.50 15.96
N GLU A 193 8.50 -9.24 14.99
CA GLU A 193 8.70 -7.92 14.39
C GLU A 193 7.44 -7.40 13.72
N LEU A 194 6.70 -8.25 12.99
CA LEU A 194 5.41 -7.86 12.43
C LEU A 194 4.43 -7.42 13.53
N MET A 195 4.39 -8.16 14.64
CA MET A 195 3.51 -7.85 15.76
C MET A 195 3.92 -6.56 16.46
N GLU A 196 5.19 -6.44 16.85
CA GLU A 196 5.75 -5.29 17.57
C GLU A 196 5.72 -4.00 16.74
N LEU A 197 6.10 -4.06 15.46
CA LEU A 197 6.21 -2.86 14.63
C LEU A 197 4.86 -2.36 14.10
N PHE A 198 3.93 -3.27 13.80
CA PHE A 198 2.73 -2.91 13.05
C PHE A 198 1.40 -3.26 13.72
N THR A 199 1.39 -3.91 14.89
CA THR A 199 0.13 -4.27 15.55
C THR A 199 0.07 -3.83 17.02
N VAL A 200 0.75 -4.51 17.93
CA VAL A 200 0.60 -4.35 19.38
C VAL A 200 1.58 -3.35 19.99
N GLY A 201 2.55 -2.87 19.21
CA GLY A 201 3.57 -1.91 19.63
C GLY A 201 4.73 -2.57 20.39
N ILE A 202 5.80 -1.79 20.58
CA ILE A 202 7.00 -2.22 21.32
C ILE A 202 6.69 -2.18 22.83
N GLY A 203 6.92 -3.31 23.53
CA GLY A 203 6.91 -3.34 25.00
C GLY A 203 5.64 -3.88 25.67
N THR A 204 4.72 -4.53 24.95
CA THR A 204 3.49 -5.13 25.52
C THR A 204 3.58 -6.64 25.81
N GLY A 205 4.78 -7.23 25.80
CA GLY A 205 5.05 -8.54 26.41
C GLY A 205 5.03 -9.74 25.45
N SER A 206 5.97 -9.78 24.50
CA SER A 206 6.41 -11.05 23.90
C SER A 206 7.78 -11.42 24.45
N THR A 207 7.80 -11.85 25.71
CA THR A 207 8.85 -12.66 26.33
C THR A 207 8.22 -13.96 26.81
#